data_AF-A0A5A7NCZ6-F1
#
_entry.id   AF-A0A5A7NCZ6-F1
#
_cell.length_a   1.000
_cell.length_b   1.000
_cell.length_c   1.000
_cell.angle_alpha   90.00
_cell.angle_beta   90.00
_cell.angle_gamma   90.00
#
_symmetry.space_group_name_H-M   'P 1'
#
loop_
_entity.id
_entity.type
_entity.pdbx_description
1 polymer ?
#
loop_
_entity_poly.entity_id
_entity_poly.type
_entity_poly.pdbx_seq_one_letter_code
_entity_poly.pdbx_strand_id
1 'polypeptide(L)'
;MNSTPPESLDVVFSKAGRIGFILLNRPRALNALTRDMCVMIRHQLDLWANDPAVDAVIIEGEGEKAFCAGGDVVQVARAAQAERKGLSEADADSESWRFFHDEYQMNSAIGHFKKPIISFLDGITMGGGVGISVHGAYRVATDRTLFAMPETGLGLIPDVGGSFFLPRLPDFTGLYLALGGHRLKADDCLHLGLVTHIIPHERLIDLKARLVESKGPLGLAETGVTLDDLAITPQDPAPLSGRHARLPAISASPAWARSSILWSRINPNGRRKSMLICSKNRPPRWN
;
A
#
# COMPACT_ATOMS: atom_id res chain seq x y z
N MET A 1 -17.28 -15.21 13.29
CA MET A 1 -17.61 -16.45 12.53
C MET A 1 -16.30 -17.11 12.15
N ASN A 2 -15.97 -18.26 12.75
CA ASN A 2 -14.78 -19.04 12.40
C ASN A 2 -15.12 -19.96 11.22
N SER A 3 -15.26 -19.38 10.02
CA SER A 3 -15.24 -20.16 8.78
C SER A 3 -13.79 -20.39 8.37
N THR A 4 -13.43 -21.63 8.06
CA THR A 4 -12.17 -21.96 7.39
C THR A 4 -12.00 -21.06 6.16
N PRO A 5 -10.83 -20.43 5.95
CA PRO A 5 -10.62 -19.59 4.78
C PRO A 5 -10.83 -20.39 3.48
N PRO A 6 -11.28 -19.74 2.40
CA PRO A 6 -11.38 -20.38 1.10
C PRO A 6 -10.01 -20.87 0.63
N GLU A 7 -9.96 -22.00 -0.10
CA GLU A 7 -8.74 -22.46 -0.76
C GLU A 7 -8.61 -21.78 -2.13
N SER A 8 -7.54 -21.02 -2.35
CA SER A 8 -7.21 -20.39 -3.64
C SER A 8 -5.74 -20.55 -3.97
N LEU A 9 -5.44 -20.77 -5.25
CA LEU A 9 -4.06 -20.81 -5.77
C LEU A 9 -3.53 -19.41 -6.13
N ASP A 10 -4.37 -18.36 -6.02
CA ASP A 10 -4.01 -16.99 -6.35
C ASP A 10 -3.13 -16.33 -5.27
N VAL A 11 -3.01 -16.94 -4.08
CA VAL A 11 -2.03 -16.56 -3.05
C VAL A 11 -1.42 -17.82 -2.45
N VAL A 12 -0.09 -17.83 -2.34
CA VAL A 12 0.66 -18.99 -1.82
C VAL A 12 1.40 -18.58 -0.55
N PHE A 13 1.27 -19.41 0.49
CA PHE A 13 1.96 -19.23 1.75
C PHE A 13 3.04 -20.29 1.92
N SER A 14 4.23 -19.87 2.33
CA SER A 14 5.33 -20.79 2.66
C SER A 14 6.16 -20.26 3.81
N LYS A 15 7.08 -21.09 4.33
CA LYS A 15 8.06 -20.70 5.34
C LYS A 15 9.44 -21.16 4.91
N ALA A 16 10.45 -20.32 5.08
CA ALA A 16 11.85 -20.70 4.96
C ALA A 16 12.67 -19.99 6.04
N GLY A 17 13.50 -20.75 6.76
CA GLY A 17 14.18 -20.23 7.95
C GLY A 17 13.16 -19.69 8.95
N ARG A 18 13.32 -18.41 9.33
CA ARG A 18 12.44 -17.68 10.26
C ARG A 18 11.47 -16.73 9.56
N ILE A 19 11.28 -16.88 8.24
CA ILE A 19 10.46 -16.00 7.42
C ILE A 19 9.18 -16.70 6.96
N GLY A 20 8.04 -16.03 7.12
CA GLY A 20 6.80 -16.36 6.43
C GLY A 20 6.73 -15.65 5.08
N PHE A 21 6.40 -16.36 4.01
CA PHE A 21 6.29 -15.81 2.65
C PHE A 21 4.83 -15.76 2.21
N ILE A 22 4.42 -14.60 1.71
CA ILE A 22 3.15 -14.37 1.02
C ILE A 22 3.48 -14.07 -0.43
N LEU A 23 3.21 -15.02 -1.32
CA LEU A 23 3.36 -14.85 -2.76
C LEU A 23 1.99 -14.58 -3.38
N LEU A 24 1.81 -13.38 -3.96
CA LEU A 24 0.64 -13.05 -4.78
C LEU A 24 0.81 -13.76 -6.13
N ASN A 25 0.05 -14.82 -6.37
CA ASN A 25 0.25 -15.75 -7.48
C ASN A 25 -0.86 -15.63 -8.53
N ARG A 26 -1.07 -14.40 -9.04
CA ARG A 26 -2.06 -14.12 -10.08
C ARG A 26 -1.48 -13.26 -11.21
N PRO A 27 -0.34 -13.65 -11.82
CA PRO A 27 0.43 -12.79 -12.71
C PRO A 27 -0.33 -12.36 -13.97
N ARG A 28 -1.27 -13.20 -14.45
CA ARG A 28 -2.14 -12.88 -15.60
C ARG A 28 -3.07 -11.70 -15.33
N ALA A 29 -3.44 -11.48 -14.08
CA ALA A 29 -4.25 -10.34 -13.64
C ALA A 29 -3.38 -9.28 -12.93
N LEU A 30 -2.07 -9.27 -13.18
CA LEU A 30 -1.11 -8.36 -12.54
C LEU A 30 -1.19 -8.40 -11.00
N ASN A 31 -1.43 -9.59 -10.45
CA ASN A 31 -1.57 -9.84 -9.02
C ASN A 31 -2.67 -8.99 -8.35
N ALA A 32 -3.73 -8.65 -9.09
CA ALA A 32 -4.85 -7.91 -8.55
C ALA A 32 -5.59 -8.71 -7.46
N LEU A 33 -5.79 -8.07 -6.30
CA LEU A 33 -6.34 -8.68 -5.09
C LEU A 33 -7.81 -9.04 -5.27
N THR A 34 -8.15 -10.29 -4.99
CA THR A 34 -9.53 -10.73 -4.81
C THR A 34 -9.90 -10.73 -3.33
N ARG A 35 -11.20 -10.80 -3.03
CA ARG A 35 -11.69 -10.89 -1.65
C ARG A 35 -11.08 -12.10 -0.92
N ASP A 36 -11.05 -13.25 -1.58
CA ASP A 36 -10.52 -14.49 -1.01
C ASP A 36 -9.04 -14.35 -0.66
N MET A 37 -8.24 -13.71 -1.53
CA MET A 37 -6.85 -13.38 -1.21
C MET A 37 -6.75 -12.53 0.06
N CYS A 38 -7.55 -11.47 0.18
CA CYS A 38 -7.55 -10.60 1.37
C CYS A 38 -7.88 -11.37 2.66
N VAL A 39 -8.91 -12.23 2.62
CA VAL A 39 -9.32 -13.08 3.76
C VAL A 39 -8.22 -14.07 4.13
N MET A 40 -7.64 -14.76 3.14
CA MET A 40 -6.58 -15.74 3.34
C MET A 40 -5.32 -15.10 3.92
N ILE A 41 -4.89 -13.95 3.37
CA ILE A 41 -3.72 -13.21 3.85
C ILE A 41 -3.93 -12.76 5.28
N ARG A 42 -5.09 -12.18 5.59
CA ARG A 42 -5.42 -11.78 6.96
C ARG A 42 -5.35 -12.97 7.93
N HIS A 43 -5.97 -14.09 7.57
CA HIS A 43 -5.95 -15.28 8.40
C HIS A 43 -4.51 -15.81 8.62
N GLN A 44 -3.70 -15.83 7.57
CA GLN A 44 -2.31 -16.29 7.67
C GLN A 44 -1.46 -15.36 8.55
N LEU A 45 -1.67 -14.05 8.48
CA LEU A 45 -1.06 -13.09 9.39
C LEU A 45 -1.47 -13.39 10.84
N ASP A 46 -2.75 -13.61 11.12
CA ASP A 46 -3.22 -13.95 12.48
C ASP A 46 -2.53 -15.21 13.04
N LEU A 47 -2.29 -16.23 12.20
CA LEU A 47 -1.53 -17.42 12.56
C LEU A 47 -0.05 -17.10 12.85
N TRP A 48 0.61 -16.33 11.99
CA TRP A 48 2.02 -15.99 12.14
C TRP A 48 2.30 -14.95 13.23
N ALA A 49 1.31 -14.16 13.65
CA ALA A 49 1.48 -13.15 14.70
C ALA A 49 2.05 -13.76 15.99
N ASN A 50 1.61 -14.97 16.35
CA ASN A 50 2.01 -15.67 17.57
C ASN A 50 2.91 -16.90 17.33
N ASP A 51 3.24 -17.23 16.08
CA ASP A 51 4.13 -18.36 15.75
C ASP A 51 5.60 -18.00 16.08
N PRO A 52 6.27 -18.64 17.06
CA PRO A 52 7.66 -18.35 17.41
C PRO A 52 8.68 -18.80 16.34
N ALA A 53 8.23 -19.58 15.34
CA ALA A 53 9.05 -19.96 14.19
C ALA A 53 9.08 -18.88 13.09
N VAL A 54 8.22 -17.87 13.17
CA VAL A 54 8.18 -16.75 12.21
C VAL A 54 8.58 -15.47 12.92
N ASP A 55 9.67 -14.85 12.49
CA ASP A 55 10.13 -13.57 13.02
C ASP A 55 9.73 -12.40 12.15
N ALA A 56 9.70 -12.60 10.82
CA ALA A 56 9.32 -11.59 9.85
C ALA A 56 8.52 -12.22 8.70
N VAL A 57 7.80 -11.38 7.95
CA VAL A 57 6.98 -11.78 6.81
C VAL A 57 7.43 -11.02 5.57
N ILE A 58 7.61 -11.74 4.46
CA ILE A 58 7.87 -11.17 3.14
C ILE A 58 6.59 -11.27 2.30
N ILE A 59 6.23 -10.17 1.63
CA ILE A 59 5.16 -10.13 0.63
C ILE A 59 5.79 -9.84 -0.72
N GLU A 60 5.58 -10.72 -1.69
CA GLU A 60 6.09 -10.58 -3.06
C GLU A 60 5.03 -10.98 -4.10
N GLY A 61 5.18 -10.49 -5.32
CA GLY A 61 4.31 -10.82 -6.44
C GLY A 61 4.98 -11.78 -7.40
N GLU A 62 4.22 -12.74 -7.91
CA GLU A 62 4.68 -13.65 -8.95
C GLU A 62 4.75 -12.93 -10.30
N GLY A 63 5.76 -13.29 -11.11
CA GLY A 63 5.96 -12.77 -12.46
C GLY A 63 6.76 -11.47 -12.52
N GLU A 64 6.98 -10.96 -13.74
CA GLU A 64 7.97 -9.90 -13.99
C GLU A 64 7.37 -8.48 -14.09
N LYS A 65 6.05 -8.36 -14.11
CA LYS A 65 5.36 -7.09 -14.48
C LYS A 65 4.87 -6.28 -13.28
N ALA A 66 4.36 -6.95 -12.26
CA ALA A 66 3.64 -6.30 -11.19
C ALA A 66 3.87 -7.02 -9.87
N PHE A 67 4.14 -6.23 -8.84
CA PHE A 67 3.95 -6.67 -7.47
C PHE A 67 2.45 -6.88 -7.22
N CYS A 68 1.65 -5.83 -7.41
CA CYS A 68 0.19 -5.86 -7.31
C CYS A 68 -0.42 -4.60 -7.94
N ALA A 69 -1.27 -4.76 -8.95
CA ALA A 69 -1.87 -3.64 -9.70
C ALA A 69 -3.19 -3.09 -9.12
N GLY A 70 -3.62 -3.54 -7.94
CA GLY A 70 -4.82 -3.04 -7.26
C GLY A 70 -5.75 -4.13 -6.76
N GLY A 71 -6.93 -3.74 -6.28
CA GLY A 71 -8.04 -4.66 -6.09
C GLY A 71 -8.66 -5.06 -7.43
N ASP A 72 -9.29 -6.23 -7.50
CA ASP A 72 -10.06 -6.66 -8.68
C ASP A 72 -11.39 -5.90 -8.77
N VAL A 73 -11.29 -4.59 -9.01
CA VAL A 73 -12.43 -3.66 -9.10
C VAL A 73 -13.39 -3.99 -10.24
N VAL A 74 -12.95 -4.77 -11.23
CA VAL A 74 -13.83 -5.29 -12.29
C VAL A 74 -14.84 -6.27 -11.70
N GLN A 75 -14.41 -7.16 -10.81
CA GLN A 75 -15.33 -8.06 -10.10
C GLN A 75 -16.28 -7.27 -9.20
N VAL A 76 -15.77 -6.28 -8.46
CA VAL A 76 -16.60 -5.41 -7.61
C VAL A 76 -17.66 -4.66 -8.43
N ALA A 77 -17.27 -4.07 -9.56
CA ALA A 77 -18.19 -3.34 -10.44
C ALA A 77 -19.27 -4.26 -11.03
N ARG A 78 -18.92 -5.50 -11.41
CA ARG A 78 -19.89 -6.49 -11.88
C ARG A 78 -20.86 -6.91 -10.77
N ALA A 79 -20.37 -7.16 -9.56
CA ALA A 79 -21.20 -7.46 -8.40
C ALA A 79 -22.18 -6.32 -8.12
N ALA A 80 -21.70 -5.07 -8.06
CA ALA A 80 -22.52 -3.89 -7.85
C ALA A 80 -23.59 -3.69 -8.96
N GLN A 81 -23.25 -3.99 -10.22
CA GLN A 81 -24.20 -3.94 -11.33
C GLN A 81 -25.27 -5.02 -11.23
N ALA A 82 -24.91 -6.23 -10.80
CA ALA A 82 -25.85 -7.33 -10.59
C ALA A 82 -26.81 -7.02 -9.42
N GLU A 83 -26.27 -6.53 -8.30
CA GLU A 83 -27.02 -6.07 -7.13
C GLU A 83 -28.03 -4.98 -7.52
N ARG A 84 -27.59 -3.97 -8.29
CA ARG A 84 -28.48 -2.89 -8.77
C ARG A 84 -29.62 -3.39 -9.66
N LYS A 85 -29.43 -4.46 -10.43
CA LYS A 85 -30.47 -5.06 -11.28
C LYS A 85 -31.46 -5.93 -10.48
N GLY A 86 -31.13 -6.29 -9.25
CA GLY A 86 -31.93 -7.13 -8.35
C GLY A 86 -32.60 -6.43 -7.17
N LEU A 87 -32.44 -5.10 -7.01
CA LEU A 87 -33.08 -4.23 -6.01
C LEU A 87 -33.35 -4.87 -4.63
N SER A 88 -32.32 -5.02 -3.81
CA SER A 88 -32.42 -4.58 -2.40
C SER A 88 -31.56 -3.33 -2.23
N GLU A 89 -31.89 -2.49 -1.24
CA GLU A 89 -31.01 -1.40 -0.81
C GLU A 89 -29.61 -1.96 -0.52
N ALA A 90 -28.58 -1.11 -0.51
CA ALA A 90 -27.21 -1.51 -0.21
C ALA A 90 -27.12 -2.12 1.21
N ASP A 91 -27.46 -3.39 1.33
CA ASP A 91 -27.34 -4.18 2.53
C ASP A 91 -25.84 -4.28 2.82
N ALA A 92 -25.45 -4.16 4.09
CA ALA A 92 -24.06 -4.30 4.53
C ALA A 92 -23.45 -5.68 4.17
N ASP A 93 -24.27 -6.60 3.65
CA ASP A 93 -23.94 -7.94 3.18
C ASP A 93 -23.76 -8.06 1.66
N SER A 94 -23.77 -6.95 0.89
CA SER A 94 -23.54 -6.99 -0.55
C SER A 94 -22.13 -7.51 -0.88
N GLU A 95 -22.00 -8.36 -1.90
CA GLU A 95 -20.70 -8.94 -2.28
C GLU A 95 -19.70 -7.86 -2.69
N SER A 96 -20.19 -6.78 -3.31
CA SER A 96 -19.36 -5.61 -3.63
C SER A 96 -18.79 -4.91 -2.39
N TRP A 97 -19.56 -4.84 -1.30
CA TRP A 97 -19.12 -4.22 -0.04
C TRP A 97 -18.18 -5.12 0.77
N ARG A 98 -18.43 -6.44 0.76
CA ARG A 98 -17.59 -7.43 1.47
C ARG A 98 -16.14 -7.43 0.99
N PHE A 99 -15.89 -7.14 -0.30
CA PHE A 99 -14.52 -6.98 -0.79
C PHE A 99 -13.77 -5.86 -0.05
N PHE A 100 -14.31 -4.63 -0.04
CA PHE A 100 -13.68 -3.49 0.62
C PHE A 100 -13.55 -3.71 2.12
N HIS A 101 -14.57 -4.29 2.75
CA HIS A 101 -14.52 -4.66 4.17
C HIS A 101 -13.32 -5.56 4.47
N ASP A 102 -13.18 -6.67 3.73
CA ASP A 102 -12.13 -7.66 3.99
C ASP A 102 -10.74 -7.13 3.59
N GLU A 103 -10.63 -6.34 2.51
CA GLU A 103 -9.40 -5.65 2.12
C GLU A 103 -8.94 -4.67 3.21
N TYR A 104 -9.84 -3.85 3.75
CA TYR A 104 -9.48 -2.89 4.80
C TYR A 104 -9.13 -3.59 6.12
N GLN A 105 -9.75 -4.72 6.44
CA GLN A 105 -9.34 -5.54 7.58
C GLN A 105 -7.96 -6.16 7.41
N MET A 106 -7.59 -6.57 6.19
CA MET A 106 -6.24 -7.03 5.86
C MET A 106 -5.22 -5.89 6.01
N ASN A 107 -5.49 -4.73 5.39
CA ASN A 107 -4.61 -3.55 5.48
C ASN A 107 -4.38 -3.11 6.93
N SER A 108 -5.44 -3.10 7.74
CA SER A 108 -5.34 -2.80 9.17
C SER A 108 -4.51 -3.82 9.92
N ALA A 109 -4.65 -5.12 9.62
CA ALA A 109 -3.84 -6.16 10.26
C ALA A 109 -2.34 -6.02 9.93
N ILE A 110 -2.01 -5.65 8.69
CA ILE A 110 -0.63 -5.36 8.28
C ILE A 110 -0.08 -4.18 9.09
N GLY A 111 -0.84 -3.09 9.22
CA GLY A 111 -0.42 -1.90 9.98
C GLY A 111 -0.27 -2.12 11.48
N HIS A 112 -0.92 -3.15 12.05
CA HIS A 112 -0.81 -3.50 13.48
C HIS A 112 0.05 -4.75 13.72
N PHE A 113 0.69 -5.29 12.69
CA PHE A 113 1.50 -6.50 12.82
C PHE A 113 2.76 -6.19 13.63
N LYS A 114 3.01 -6.97 14.69
CA LYS A 114 4.11 -6.69 15.65
C LYS A 114 5.48 -7.11 15.15
N LYS A 115 5.51 -7.97 14.14
CA LYS A 115 6.71 -8.49 13.50
C LYS A 115 6.99 -7.71 12.22
N PRO A 116 8.24 -7.64 11.72
CA PRO A 116 8.52 -6.93 10.48
C PRO A 116 7.74 -7.55 9.31
N ILE A 117 6.98 -6.71 8.59
CA ILE A 117 6.47 -7.03 7.25
C ILE A 117 7.35 -6.30 6.24
N ILE A 118 7.85 -7.04 5.26
CA ILE A 118 8.74 -6.58 4.21
C ILE A 118 8.03 -6.81 2.88
N SER A 119 7.62 -5.74 2.21
CA SER A 119 7.01 -5.83 0.88
C SER A 119 8.05 -5.54 -0.20
N PHE A 120 8.14 -6.41 -1.20
CA PHE A 120 8.98 -6.20 -2.39
C PHE A 120 8.12 -5.61 -3.52
N LEU A 121 8.21 -4.29 -3.71
CA LEU A 121 7.41 -3.53 -4.66
C LEU A 121 8.02 -3.62 -6.07
N ASP A 122 8.31 -4.84 -6.52
CA ASP A 122 8.98 -5.11 -7.79
C ASP A 122 7.98 -5.04 -8.96
N GLY A 123 7.99 -3.92 -9.69
CA GLY A 123 7.07 -3.65 -10.80
C GLY A 123 5.90 -2.73 -10.42
N ILE A 124 4.76 -2.91 -11.06
CA ILE A 124 3.55 -2.11 -10.83
C ILE A 124 3.00 -2.34 -9.41
N THR A 125 2.80 -1.25 -8.67
CA THR A 125 2.22 -1.21 -7.32
C THR A 125 1.15 -0.12 -7.27
N MET A 126 -0.13 -0.49 -7.36
CA MET A 126 -1.24 0.49 -7.43
C MET A 126 -2.42 0.06 -6.56
N GLY A 127 -3.22 1.01 -6.06
CA GLY A 127 -4.44 0.78 -5.28
C GLY A 127 -4.26 -0.25 -4.16
N GLY A 128 -5.02 -1.35 -4.18
CA GLY A 128 -4.84 -2.50 -3.29
C GLY A 128 -3.40 -2.99 -3.10
N GLY A 129 -2.54 -2.89 -4.13
CA GLY A 129 -1.11 -3.19 -4.03
C GLY A 129 -0.33 -2.20 -3.17
N VAL A 130 -0.75 -0.93 -3.17
CA VAL A 130 -0.29 0.05 -2.19
C VAL A 130 -0.84 -0.31 -0.80
N GLY A 131 -2.09 -0.71 -0.69
CA GLY A 131 -2.73 -1.11 0.56
C GLY A 131 -2.01 -2.24 1.30
N ILE A 132 -1.72 -3.34 0.60
CA ILE A 132 -1.03 -4.51 1.17
C ILE A 132 0.44 -4.22 1.54
N SER A 133 1.03 -3.12 1.07
CA SER A 133 2.45 -2.81 1.30
C SER A 133 2.70 -1.61 2.21
N VAL A 134 1.97 -0.51 2.04
CA VAL A 134 2.30 0.81 2.62
C VAL A 134 2.28 0.82 4.15
N HIS A 135 1.46 -0.05 4.75
CA HIS A 135 1.32 -0.15 6.21
C HIS A 135 2.39 -1.04 6.86
N GLY A 136 3.13 -1.81 6.07
CA GLY A 136 4.22 -2.66 6.56
C GLY A 136 5.44 -1.86 6.98
N ALA A 137 6.25 -2.45 7.88
CA ALA A 137 7.46 -1.81 8.40
C ALA A 137 8.48 -1.46 7.30
N TYR A 138 8.68 -2.38 6.36
CA TYR A 138 9.64 -2.23 5.26
C TYR A 138 8.95 -2.35 3.90
N ARG A 139 9.27 -1.39 3.04
CA ARG A 139 8.74 -1.28 1.68
C ARG A 139 9.95 -1.10 0.78
N VAL A 140 10.33 -2.16 0.08
CA VAL A 140 11.52 -2.22 -0.75
C VAL A 140 11.10 -1.98 -2.18
N ALA A 141 11.47 -0.85 -2.75
CA ALA A 141 11.34 -0.60 -4.18
C ALA A 141 12.52 -1.24 -4.94
N THR A 142 12.29 -1.53 -6.21
CA THR A 142 13.31 -1.91 -7.19
C THR A 142 13.39 -0.89 -8.31
N ASP A 143 14.34 -1.06 -9.23
CA ASP A 143 14.41 -0.30 -10.49
C ASP A 143 13.13 -0.43 -11.35
N ARG A 144 12.31 -1.47 -11.11
CA ARG A 144 11.06 -1.73 -11.83
C ARG A 144 9.85 -1.06 -11.21
N THR A 145 9.95 -0.55 -9.96
CA THR A 145 8.80 -0.01 -9.22
C THR A 145 8.09 1.09 -10.01
N LEU A 146 6.76 0.94 -10.12
CA LEU A 146 5.85 1.96 -10.63
C LEU A 146 4.67 2.10 -9.67
N PHE A 147 4.74 3.10 -8.81
CA PHE A 147 3.77 3.34 -7.76
C PHE A 147 2.71 4.36 -8.20
N ALA A 148 1.42 4.13 -7.92
CA ALA A 148 0.37 5.14 -8.09
C ALA A 148 -0.89 4.84 -7.27
N MET A 149 -1.70 5.88 -7.05
CA MET A 149 -3.08 5.79 -6.53
C MET A 149 -4.04 6.36 -7.60
N PRO A 150 -4.39 5.60 -8.66
CA PRO A 150 -5.15 6.11 -9.81
C PRO A 150 -6.69 6.03 -9.65
N GLU A 151 -7.19 5.81 -8.43
CA GLU A 151 -8.60 5.51 -8.15
C GLU A 151 -9.56 6.62 -8.60
N THR A 152 -9.13 7.88 -8.57
CA THR A 152 -9.93 9.01 -9.04
C THR A 152 -10.28 8.92 -10.52
N GLY A 153 -9.41 8.30 -11.33
CA GLY A 153 -9.69 8.00 -12.73
C GLY A 153 -10.79 6.96 -12.94
N LEU A 154 -11.08 6.16 -11.91
CA LEU A 154 -12.14 5.15 -11.89
C LEU A 154 -13.43 5.66 -11.20
N GLY A 155 -13.44 6.90 -10.72
CA GLY A 155 -14.55 7.44 -9.92
C GLY A 155 -14.53 6.99 -8.46
N LEU A 156 -13.40 6.48 -7.97
CA LEU A 156 -13.18 6.09 -6.57
C LEU A 156 -12.26 7.11 -5.87
N ILE A 157 -12.25 7.07 -4.54
CA ILE A 157 -11.26 7.80 -3.74
C ILE A 157 -9.99 6.95 -3.59
N PRO A 158 -8.81 7.56 -3.33
CA PRO A 158 -7.65 6.81 -2.85
C PRO A 158 -7.99 6.14 -1.51
N ASP A 159 -8.24 4.83 -1.60
CA ASP A 159 -8.72 3.97 -0.53
C ASP A 159 -7.54 3.34 0.23
N VAL A 160 -7.74 2.16 0.84
CA VAL A 160 -6.69 1.35 1.49
C VAL A 160 -5.78 2.10 2.47
N GLY A 161 -6.28 3.17 3.09
CA GLY A 161 -5.52 4.04 4.00
C GLY A 161 -4.78 5.20 3.31
N GLY A 162 -5.08 5.50 2.04
CA GLY A 162 -4.62 6.69 1.31
C GLY A 162 -4.88 7.98 2.07
N SER A 163 -6.05 8.10 2.68
CA SER A 163 -6.42 9.22 3.56
C SER A 163 -5.59 9.29 4.87
N PHE A 164 -4.86 8.23 5.22
CA PHE A 164 -3.90 8.22 6.32
C PHE A 164 -2.49 8.58 5.82
N PHE A 165 -1.94 7.89 4.84
CA PHE A 165 -0.53 8.07 4.48
C PHE A 165 -0.28 9.27 3.54
N LEU A 166 -1.19 9.58 2.61
CA LEU A 166 -0.99 10.68 1.65
C LEU A 166 -0.91 12.05 2.34
N PRO A 167 -1.79 12.42 3.29
CA PRO A 167 -1.70 13.72 3.96
C PRO A 167 -0.42 13.94 4.79
N ARG A 168 0.35 12.87 5.05
CA ARG A 168 1.62 12.93 5.78
C ARG A 168 2.82 13.19 4.85
N LEU A 169 2.61 13.17 3.54
CA LEU A 169 3.64 13.53 2.57
C LEU A 169 3.91 15.04 2.60
N PRO A 170 5.16 15.47 2.34
CA PRO A 170 5.54 16.88 2.38
C PRO A 170 4.83 17.71 1.31
N ASP A 171 4.71 19.01 1.57
CA ASP A 171 4.42 20.05 0.57
C ASP A 171 3.17 19.82 -0.30
N PHE A 172 2.09 19.31 0.31
CA PHE A 172 0.83 18.96 -0.37
C PHE A 172 0.94 17.89 -1.44
N THR A 173 2.08 17.20 -1.52
CA THR A 173 2.31 16.17 -2.54
C THR A 173 1.27 15.06 -2.45
N GLY A 174 0.89 14.65 -1.25
CA GLY A 174 -0.15 13.63 -1.10
C GLY A 174 -1.49 14.02 -1.72
N LEU A 175 -1.88 15.29 -1.64
CA LEU A 175 -3.10 15.79 -2.28
C LEU A 175 -2.96 15.83 -3.80
N TYR A 176 -1.79 16.25 -4.30
CA TYR A 176 -1.47 16.21 -5.72
C TYR A 176 -1.54 14.77 -6.29
N LEU A 177 -0.95 13.81 -5.58
CA LEU A 177 -0.99 12.39 -5.96
C LEU A 177 -2.41 11.81 -5.87
N ALA A 178 -3.12 12.12 -4.79
CA ALA A 178 -4.50 11.67 -4.57
C ALA A 178 -5.46 12.13 -5.68
N LEU A 179 -5.33 13.39 -6.13
CA LEU A 179 -6.22 13.95 -7.13
C LEU A 179 -5.81 13.57 -8.55
N GLY A 180 -4.50 13.58 -8.84
CA GLY A 180 -3.97 13.40 -10.19
C GLY A 180 -3.64 11.96 -10.58
N GLY A 181 -3.56 11.03 -9.63
CA GLY A 181 -3.22 9.63 -9.91
C GLY A 181 -1.83 9.46 -10.54
N HIS A 182 -0.91 10.38 -10.26
CA HIS A 182 0.41 10.41 -10.90
C HIS A 182 1.25 9.19 -10.51
N ARG A 183 2.03 8.72 -11.49
CA ARG A 183 2.94 7.59 -11.32
C ARG A 183 4.29 8.05 -10.78
N LEU A 184 4.82 7.29 -9.84
CA LEU A 184 6.11 7.50 -9.19
C LEU A 184 7.06 6.37 -9.52
N LYS A 185 8.35 6.71 -9.67
CA LYS A 185 9.44 5.74 -9.70
C LYS A 185 10.05 5.57 -8.31
N ALA A 186 10.94 4.60 -8.15
CA ALA A 186 11.56 4.26 -6.87
C ALA A 186 12.14 5.48 -6.15
N ASP A 187 12.87 6.33 -6.85
CA ASP A 187 13.54 7.51 -6.29
C ASP A 187 12.54 8.54 -5.73
N ASP A 188 11.43 8.78 -6.45
CA ASP A 188 10.33 9.63 -5.98
C ASP A 188 9.68 9.04 -4.73
N CYS A 189 9.48 7.73 -4.72
CA CYS A 189 8.90 7.03 -3.57
C CYS A 189 9.82 7.13 -2.35
N LEU A 190 11.13 6.96 -2.52
CA LEU A 190 12.10 7.03 -1.44
C LEU A 190 12.19 8.46 -0.91
N HIS A 191 12.27 9.46 -1.79
CA HIS A 191 12.27 10.87 -1.45
C HIS A 191 11.03 11.27 -0.62
N LEU A 192 9.87 10.70 -0.94
CA LEU A 192 8.62 10.94 -0.24
C LEU A 192 8.42 10.10 1.02
N GLY A 193 9.31 9.14 1.30
CA GLY A 193 9.17 8.18 2.40
C GLY A 193 8.07 7.14 2.19
N LEU A 194 7.56 7.01 0.95
CA LEU A 194 6.60 5.98 0.56
C LEU A 194 7.24 4.60 0.51
N VAL A 195 8.53 4.52 0.21
CA VAL A 195 9.36 3.32 0.40
C VAL A 195 10.48 3.58 1.39
N THR A 196 10.99 2.52 2.00
CA THR A 196 12.09 2.61 2.97
C THR A 196 13.45 2.39 2.33
N HIS A 197 13.52 1.51 1.32
CA HIS A 197 14.76 1.17 0.64
C HIS A 197 14.54 1.04 -0.87
N ILE A 198 15.61 1.24 -1.63
CA ILE A 198 15.69 0.84 -3.03
C ILE A 198 16.74 -0.25 -3.13
N ILE A 199 16.35 -1.43 -3.59
CA ILE A 199 17.24 -2.57 -3.81
C ILE A 199 17.05 -3.02 -5.26
N PRO A 200 18.10 -3.05 -6.10
CA PRO A 200 17.99 -3.50 -7.48
C PRO A 200 17.33 -4.88 -7.57
N HIS A 201 16.50 -5.09 -8.60
CA HIS A 201 15.77 -6.35 -8.80
C HIS A 201 16.69 -7.58 -8.73
N GLU A 202 17.86 -7.49 -9.37
CA GLU A 202 18.87 -8.57 -9.40
C GLU A 202 19.39 -8.98 -8.00
N ARG A 203 19.27 -8.10 -7.00
CA ARG A 203 19.71 -8.37 -5.63
C ARG A 203 18.62 -8.93 -4.72
N LEU A 204 17.36 -9.02 -5.18
CA LEU A 204 16.27 -9.54 -4.36
C LEU A 204 16.48 -11.02 -3.96
N ILE A 205 17.11 -11.82 -4.83
CA ILE A 205 17.43 -13.22 -4.50
C ILE A 205 18.47 -13.29 -3.37
N ASP A 206 19.54 -12.48 -3.45
CA ASP A 206 20.56 -12.40 -2.38
C ASP A 206 19.94 -11.90 -1.07
N LEU A 207 19.11 -10.86 -1.13
CA LEU A 207 18.39 -10.35 0.03
C LEU A 207 17.54 -11.43 0.70
N LYS A 208 16.74 -12.18 -0.08
CA LYS A 208 15.92 -13.28 0.44
C LYS A 208 16.79 -14.35 1.10
N ALA A 209 17.88 -14.74 0.47
CA ALA A 209 18.80 -15.73 1.02
C ALA A 209 19.37 -15.27 2.37
N ARG A 210 19.87 -14.03 2.46
CA ARG A 210 20.41 -13.46 3.71
C ARG A 210 19.39 -13.41 4.84
N LEU A 211 18.15 -13.01 4.55
CA LEU A 211 17.07 -12.99 5.54
C LEU A 211 16.73 -14.42 6.00
N VAL A 212 16.66 -15.39 5.09
CA VAL A 212 16.37 -16.79 5.42
C VAL A 212 17.49 -17.45 6.22
N GLU A 213 18.75 -17.14 5.90
CA GLU A 213 19.95 -17.73 6.50
C GLU A 213 20.41 -17.02 7.79
N SER A 214 19.70 -15.97 8.22
CA SER A 214 20.01 -15.25 9.45
C SER A 214 20.05 -16.21 10.65
N LYS A 215 21.17 -16.18 11.40
CA LYS A 215 21.41 -17.07 12.55
C LYS A 215 20.75 -16.59 13.84
N GLY A 216 20.16 -15.38 13.85
CA GLY A 216 19.53 -14.78 15.01
C GLY A 216 18.09 -14.35 14.75
N PRO A 217 17.37 -13.89 15.79
CA PRO A 217 16.03 -13.37 15.63
C PRO A 217 15.98 -12.18 14.66
N LEU A 218 14.95 -12.11 13.82
CA LEU A 218 14.74 -11.00 12.89
C LEU A 218 13.70 -10.03 13.43
N GLY A 219 14.14 -9.16 14.33
CA GLY A 219 13.37 -7.99 14.73
C GLY A 219 13.40 -6.89 13.67
N LEU A 220 12.76 -5.76 13.96
CA LEU A 220 12.78 -4.59 13.08
C LEU A 220 14.22 -4.15 12.81
N ALA A 221 15.03 -3.94 13.86
CA ALA A 221 16.38 -3.43 13.72
C ALA A 221 17.27 -4.35 12.86
N GLU A 222 17.25 -5.66 13.12
CA GLU A 222 18.06 -6.65 12.41
C GLU A 222 17.63 -6.77 10.93
N THR A 223 16.33 -6.68 10.68
CA THR A 223 15.77 -6.63 9.32
C THR A 223 16.26 -5.37 8.59
N GLY A 224 16.21 -4.21 9.26
CA GLY A 224 16.69 -2.94 8.72
C GLY A 224 18.16 -3.00 8.32
N VAL A 225 19.05 -3.50 9.18
CA VAL A 225 20.48 -3.66 8.87
C VAL A 225 20.70 -4.50 7.63
N THR A 226 19.98 -5.63 7.50
CA THR A 226 20.11 -6.51 6.32
C THR A 226 19.66 -5.81 5.04
N LEU A 227 18.64 -4.96 5.12
CA LEU A 227 18.15 -4.16 3.98
C LEU A 227 19.13 -3.05 3.62
N ASP A 228 19.65 -2.33 4.62
CA ASP A 228 20.61 -1.23 4.45
C ASP A 228 21.88 -1.70 3.72
N ASP A 229 22.37 -2.91 4.01
CA ASP A 229 23.57 -3.49 3.38
C ASP A 229 23.44 -3.67 1.85
N LEU A 230 22.21 -3.83 1.35
CA LEU A 230 21.92 -4.05 -0.08
C LEU A 230 21.28 -2.85 -0.76
N ALA A 231 20.83 -1.87 0.02
CA ALA A 231 20.16 -0.68 -0.47
C ALA A 231 21.11 0.23 -1.24
N ILE A 232 20.55 0.90 -2.25
CA ILE A 232 21.23 1.95 -3.00
C ILE A 232 20.62 3.31 -2.68
N THR A 233 21.45 4.34 -2.72
CA THR A 233 20.99 5.73 -2.67
C THR A 233 20.98 6.28 -4.10
N PRO A 234 19.85 6.84 -4.57
CA PRO A 234 19.81 7.53 -5.86
C PRO A 234 20.85 8.65 -5.91
N GLN A 235 21.62 8.71 -7.01
CA GLN A 235 22.62 9.76 -7.21
C GLN A 235 22.00 11.06 -7.72
N ASP A 236 20.95 10.94 -8.53
CA ASP A 236 20.22 12.07 -9.08
C ASP A 236 19.04 12.47 -8.17
N PRO A 237 18.67 13.76 -8.16
CA PRO A 237 17.49 14.21 -7.44
C PRO A 237 16.24 13.57 -8.05
N ALA A 238 15.35 13.09 -7.17
CA ALA A 238 14.09 12.47 -7.58
C ALA A 238 13.31 13.37 -8.57
N PRO A 239 12.77 12.85 -9.68
CA PRO A 239 12.09 13.65 -10.70
C PRO A 239 11.01 14.62 -10.17
N LEU A 240 10.31 14.25 -9.09
CA LEU A 240 9.32 15.11 -8.43
C LEU A 240 9.90 16.22 -7.57
N SER A 241 11.15 16.12 -7.11
CA SER A 241 11.78 17.14 -6.27
C SER A 241 11.79 18.52 -6.94
N GLY A 242 12.00 18.57 -8.26
CA GLY A 242 11.94 19.81 -9.05
C GLY A 242 10.51 20.34 -9.29
N ARG A 243 9.48 19.49 -9.16
CA ARG A 243 8.06 19.87 -9.31
C ARG A 243 7.43 20.28 -7.98
N HIS A 244 7.87 19.70 -6.86
CA HIS A 244 7.37 19.99 -5.51
C HIS A 244 7.50 21.47 -5.11
N ALA A 245 8.56 22.16 -5.55
CA ALA A 245 8.77 23.57 -5.22
C ALA A 245 7.61 24.51 -5.63
N ARG A 246 6.72 24.05 -6.53
CA ARG A 246 5.58 24.85 -7.02
C ARG A 246 4.24 24.48 -6.37
N LEU A 247 4.13 23.34 -5.69
CA LEU A 247 2.86 22.86 -5.12
C LEU A 247 2.31 23.78 -4.01
N PRO A 248 3.11 24.29 -3.06
CA PRO A 248 2.62 25.23 -2.06
C PRO A 248 2.07 26.54 -2.66
N ALA A 249 2.65 27.01 -3.77
CA ALA A 249 2.19 28.20 -4.48
C ALA A 249 0.85 27.97 -5.18
N ILE A 250 0.62 26.77 -5.71
CA ILE A 250 -0.66 26.38 -6.34
C ILE A 250 -1.77 26.26 -5.29
N SER A 251 -1.50 25.65 -4.13
CA SER A 251 -2.46 25.54 -3.04
C SER A 251 -2.82 26.88 -2.39
N ALA A 252 -1.93 27.87 -2.47
CA ALA A 252 -2.17 29.24 -2.00
C ALA A 252 -2.90 30.13 -3.03
N SER A 253 -3.18 29.62 -4.24
CA SER A 253 -3.81 30.42 -5.29
C SER A 253 -5.27 30.79 -4.95
N PRO A 254 -5.75 31.97 -5.38
CA PRO A 254 -7.15 32.38 -5.19
C PRO A 254 -8.18 31.45 -5.84
N ALA A 255 -7.77 30.63 -6.80
CA ALA A 255 -8.61 29.60 -7.42
C ALA A 255 -8.83 28.40 -6.48
N TRP A 256 -7.77 27.98 -5.77
CA TRP A 256 -7.85 26.95 -4.74
C TRP A 256 -8.67 27.40 -3.52
N ALA A 257 -8.45 28.63 -3.06
CA ALA A 257 -9.22 29.21 -1.94
C ALA A 257 -10.74 29.27 -2.22
N ARG A 258 -11.14 29.50 -3.48
CA ARG A 258 -12.56 29.47 -3.87
C ARG A 258 -13.17 28.07 -3.84
N SER A 259 -12.36 27.05 -4.13
CA SER A 259 -12.76 25.64 -4.14
C SER A 259 -12.99 25.11 -2.71
N SER A 260 -12.14 25.50 -1.76
CA SER A 260 -12.31 25.15 -0.33
C SER A 260 -13.49 25.88 0.32
N ILE A 261 -13.80 27.12 -0.12
CA ILE A 261 -15.02 27.83 0.28
C ILE A 261 -16.28 27.12 -0.23
N LEU A 262 -16.25 26.56 -1.44
CA LEU A 262 -17.37 25.80 -1.99
C LEU A 262 -17.66 24.55 -1.15
N TRP A 263 -16.63 23.86 -0.67
CA TRP A 263 -16.77 22.70 0.22
C TRP A 263 -17.41 23.07 1.57
N SER A 264 -17.05 24.21 2.16
CA SER A 264 -17.68 24.70 3.40
C SER A 264 -19.16 25.06 3.25
N ARG A 265 -19.63 25.31 2.03
CA ARG A 265 -21.05 25.55 1.72
C ARG A 265 -21.85 24.26 1.55
N ILE A 266 -21.17 23.15 1.21
CA ILE A 266 -21.79 21.83 1.02
C ILE A 266 -21.96 21.09 2.36
N ASN A 267 -21.20 21.44 3.41
CA ASN A 267 -21.36 20.87 4.75
C ASN A 267 -21.42 21.94 5.86
N PRO A 268 -22.56 22.63 6.04
CA PRO A 268 -22.70 23.77 6.96
C PRO A 268 -22.60 23.38 8.45
N ASN A 269 -22.77 22.10 8.79
CA ASN A 269 -22.74 21.58 10.17
C ASN A 269 -21.38 20.95 10.56
N GLY A 270 -20.42 20.90 9.64
CA GLY A 270 -19.06 20.46 9.93
C GLY A 270 -18.37 21.47 10.85
N ARG A 271 -18.17 21.10 12.13
CA ARG A 271 -17.46 21.92 13.11
C ARG A 271 -16.20 22.52 12.48
N ARG A 272 -16.07 23.84 12.54
CA ARG A 272 -14.88 24.62 12.14
C ARG A 272 -13.64 24.14 12.92
N LYS A 273 -13.04 23.03 12.53
CA LYS A 273 -11.63 22.77 12.81
C LYS A 273 -10.89 23.35 11.61
N SER A 274 -10.23 24.47 11.86
CA SER A 274 -9.21 25.00 10.97
C SER A 274 -8.37 23.84 10.44
N MET A 275 -8.27 23.77 9.12
CA MET A 275 -7.35 22.90 8.40
C MET A 275 -5.94 23.42 8.72
N LEU A 276 -5.44 23.15 9.93
CA LEU A 276 -4.05 23.39 10.29
C LEU A 276 -3.24 22.29 9.63
N ILE A 277 -3.04 22.43 8.32
CA ILE A 277 -2.20 21.54 7.52
C ILE A 277 -0.76 21.82 7.93
N CYS A 278 -0.20 20.84 8.64
CA CYS A 278 1.22 20.60 8.93
C CYS A 278 2.22 21.70 8.54
N SER A 279 2.69 22.48 9.53
CA SER A 279 3.84 23.37 9.40
C SER A 279 5.11 22.87 10.12
N LYS A 280 5.28 21.55 10.27
CA LYS A 280 6.51 20.99 10.88
C LYS A 280 7.22 20.07 9.92
N ASN A 281 8.31 20.57 9.33
CA ASN A 281 9.35 19.81 8.61
C ASN A 281 10.01 18.78 9.55
N ARG A 282 9.36 17.65 9.77
CA ARG A 282 10.00 16.41 10.24
C ARG A 282 9.66 15.31 9.24
N PRO A 283 10.59 14.40 8.93
CA PRO A 283 10.26 13.22 8.16
C PRO A 283 9.11 12.47 8.84
N PRO A 284 8.16 11.90 8.08
CA PRO A 284 7.05 11.14 8.65
C PRO A 284 7.63 9.97 9.44
N ARG A 285 7.41 9.97 10.76
CA ARG A 285 7.59 8.76 11.57
C ARG A 285 6.31 7.95 11.43
N TRP A 286 6.46 6.72 10.96
CA TRP A 286 5.37 5.77 10.67
C TRP A 286 4.93 4.95 11.90
N ASN A 287 5.42 5.31 13.10
CA ASN A 287 5.11 4.69 14.39
C ASN A 287 4.34 5.66 15.29
#